data_AF-A0A382Y2A9-F1
#
_entry.id   AF-A0A382Y2A9-F1
#
_cell.length_a   1.000
_cell.length_b   1.000
_cell.length_c   1.000
_cell.angle_alpha   90.00
_cell.angle_beta   90.00
_cell.angle_gamma   90.00
#
_symmetry.space_group_name_H-M   'P 1'
#
loop_
_entity.id
_entity.type
_entity.pdbx_description
1 polymer ?
#
loop_
_entity_poly.entity_id
_entity_poly.type
_entity_poly.pdbx_seq_one_letter_code
_entity_poly.pdbx_strand_id
1 'polypeptide(L)' 'MNVRSVALTTGIFGAATMFILPWWLILMGNAEGPVTFFERIYIGYSYTPMGSVIGAAYGFVDWGIAGAIFAWLYNKINK' A
#
# COMPACT_ATOMS: atom_id res chain seq x y z
N MET A 1 -17.73 -11.32 7.53
CA MET A 1 -17.29 -10.19 6.68
C MET A 1 -17.41 -10.56 5.20
N ASN A 2 -17.83 -9.64 4.34
CA ASN A 2 -17.79 -9.86 2.89
C ASN A 2 -16.33 -9.72 2.39
N VAL A 3 -15.73 -10.81 1.91
CA VAL A 3 -14.31 -10.84 1.51
C VAL A 3 -14.00 -9.83 0.41
N ARG A 4 -14.89 -9.71 -0.59
CA ARG A 4 -14.70 -8.79 -1.72
C ARG A 4 -14.73 -7.34 -1.29
N SER A 5 -15.69 -6.97 -0.45
CA SER A 5 -15.80 -5.60 0.08
C SER A 5 -14.57 -5.23 0.90
N VAL A 6 -14.11 -6.11 1.79
CA VAL A 6 -12.92 -5.83 2.61
C VAL A 6 -11.67 -5.69 1.75
N ALA A 7 -11.44 -6.62 0.80
CA ALA A 7 -10.30 -6.56 -0.10
C ALA A 7 -10.26 -5.26 -0.93
N LEU A 8 -11.41 -4.82 -1.46
CA LEU A 8 -11.47 -3.56 -2.22
C LEU A 8 -11.22 -2.36 -1.32
N THR A 9 -11.82 -2.31 -0.13
CA THR A 9 -11.62 -1.20 0.80
C THR A 9 -10.15 -1.10 1.24
N THR A 10 -9.53 -2.21 1.63
CA THR A 10 -8.12 -2.21 2.05
C THR A 10 -7.19 -1.91 0.88
N GLY A 11 -7.47 -2.42 -0.32
CA GLY A 11 -6.71 -2.08 -1.54
C GLY A 11 -6.75 -0.58 -1.83
N ILE A 12 -7.93 0.04 -1.85
CA ILE A 12 -8.05 1.50 -2.05
C ILE A 12 -7.28 2.27 -0.96
N PHE A 13 -7.40 1.83 0.29
CA PHE A 13 -6.69 2.46 1.40
C PHE A 13 -5.16 2.31 1.29
N GLY A 14 -4.67 1.12 0.92
CA GLY A 14 -3.25 0.87 0.69
C GLY A 14 -2.69 1.68 -0.47
N ALA A 15 -3.45 1.81 -1.56
CA ALA A 15 -3.10 2.65 -2.70
C ALA A 15 -2.96 4.12 -2.30
N ALA A 16 -3.95 4.66 -1.58
CA ALA A 16 -3.92 6.03 -1.08
C ALA A 16 -2.73 6.25 -0.13
N THR A 17 -2.48 5.30 0.76
CA THR A 17 -1.35 5.36 1.71
C THR A 17 -0.01 5.43 0.97
N MET A 18 0.24 4.49 0.05
CA MET A 18 1.50 4.42 -0.71
C MET A 18 1.66 5.59 -1.70
N PHE A 19 0.56 6.20 -2.14
CA PHE A 19 0.60 7.44 -2.91
C PHE A 19 0.97 8.63 -2.03
N ILE A 20 0.38 8.77 -0.85
CA ILE A 20 0.57 9.95 0.01
C ILE A 20 1.97 9.97 0.66
N LEU A 21 2.57 8.81 0.98
CA LEU A 21 3.85 8.74 1.68
C LEU A 21 5.01 9.48 0.98
N PRO A 22 5.25 9.32 -0.34
CA PRO A 22 6.21 10.15 -1.06
C PRO A 22 5.94 11.65 -0.97
N TRP A 23 4.68 12.07 -1.15
CA TRP A 23 4.31 13.48 -1.03
C TRP A 23 4.58 14.03 0.37
N TRP A 24 4.30 13.25 1.40
CA TRP A 24 4.61 13.63 2.78
C TRP A 24 6.11 13.89 2.96
N LEU A 25 6.97 12.99 2.47
CA LEU A 25 8.42 13.19 2.58
C LEU A 25 8.92 14.37 1.74
N ILE A 26 8.41 14.54 0.51
CA ILE A 26 8.76 15.65 -0.37
C ILE A 26 8.43 16.99 0.29
N LEU A 27 7.21 17.14 0.83
CA LEU A 27 6.77 18.38 1.46
C LEU A 27 7.54 18.69 2.75
N MET A 28 8.01 17.67 3.46
CA MET A 28 8.84 17.82 4.67
C MET A 28 10.34 18.00 4.37
N GLY A 29 10.75 17.98 3.09
CA GLY A 29 12.16 18.07 2.71
C GLY A 29 12.99 16.83 3.08
N ASN A 30 12.34 15.68 3.30
CA ASN A 30 12.95 14.42 3.76
C ASN A 30 12.84 13.28 2.72
N ALA A 31 12.68 13.63 1.43
CA ALA A 31 12.55 12.64 0.36
C ALA A 31 13.90 12.04 -0.08
N GLU A 32 15.01 12.71 0.21
CA GLU A 32 16.36 12.22 -0.12
C GLU A 32 16.95 11.41 1.04
N GLY A 33 17.78 10.42 0.71
CA GLY A 33 18.42 9.58 1.72
C GLY A 33 18.95 8.25 1.15
N PRO A 34 19.44 7.36 2.03
CA PRO A 34 19.79 6.01 1.64
C PRO A 34 18.54 5.22 1.22
N VAL A 35 18.72 4.24 0.33
CA VAL A 35 17.64 3.37 -0.17
C VAL A 35 16.87 2.73 0.98
N THR A 36 15.58 3.05 1.07
CA THR A 36 14.72 2.60 2.18
C THR A 36 14.23 1.16 1.99
N PHE A 37 13.56 0.63 3.00
CA PHE A 37 12.90 -0.68 2.94
C PHE A 37 11.91 -0.79 1.78
N PHE A 38 11.08 0.24 1.56
CA PHE A 38 10.08 0.22 0.51
C PHE A 38 10.70 0.22 -0.89
N GLU A 39 11.76 0.98 -1.10
CA GLU A 39 12.49 1.03 -2.38
C GLU A 39 13.24 -0.29 -2.66
N ARG A 40 13.61 -1.06 -1.62
CA ARG A 40 14.22 -2.39 -1.79
C ARG A 40 13.22 -3.48 -2.16
N ILE A 41 11.96 -3.33 -1.75
CA ILE A 41 10.92 -4.36 -1.96
C ILE A 41 10.11 -4.08 -3.21
N TYR A 42 9.74 -2.83 -3.43
CA TYR A 42 8.88 -2.43 -4.53
C TYR A 42 9.70 -1.95 -5.71
N ILE A 43 9.83 -2.81 -6.72
CA ILE A 43 10.61 -2.53 -7.92
C ILE A 43 10.06 -1.28 -8.62
N GLY A 44 10.91 -0.27 -8.80
CA GLY A 44 10.54 1.00 -9.42
C GLY A 44 9.90 2.02 -8.47
N TYR A 45 9.64 1.66 -7.21
CA TYR A 45 9.22 2.63 -6.20
C TYR A 45 10.38 3.53 -5.79
N SER A 46 10.09 4.81 -5.65
CA SER A 46 10.98 5.84 -5.11
C SER A 46 10.14 6.94 -4.47
N TYR A 47 10.74 7.76 -3.60
CA TYR A 47 10.03 8.91 -3.00
C TYR A 47 9.98 10.12 -3.93
N THR A 48 9.40 9.91 -5.12
CA THR A 48 9.18 10.91 -6.16
C THR A 48 7.69 10.95 -6.54
N PRO A 49 7.20 12.01 -7.21
CA PRO A 49 5.82 12.05 -7.69
C PRO A 49 5.46 10.88 -8.62
N MET A 50 6.40 10.41 -9.45
CA MET A 50 6.17 9.23 -10.30
C MET A 50 6.23 7.93 -9.48
N GLY A 51 7.18 7.84 -8.55
CA GLY A 51 7.29 6.72 -7.63
C GLY A 51 6.04 6.54 -6.75
N SER A 52 5.32 7.61 -6.43
CA SER A 52 4.05 7.54 -5.69
C SER A 52 2.93 6.86 -6.47
N VAL A 53 2.89 7.01 -7.80
CA VAL A 53 1.93 6.31 -8.67
C VAL A 53 2.25 4.81 -8.72
N ILE A 54 3.53 4.47 -8.82
CA ILE A 54 4.00 3.07 -8.74
C ILE A 54 3.67 2.48 -7.37
N GLY A 55 3.91 3.25 -6.30
CA GLY A 55 3.55 2.89 -4.93
C GLY A 55 2.05 2.65 -4.77
N ALA A 56 1.20 3.47 -5.38
CA ALA A 56 -0.25 3.28 -5.34
C ALA A 56 -0.67 1.93 -5.95
N ALA A 57 -0.05 1.51 -7.04
CA ALA A 57 -0.31 0.21 -7.66
C ALA A 57 0.09 -0.96 -6.74
N TYR A 58 1.29 -0.90 -6.15
CA TYR A 58 1.73 -1.89 -5.16
C TYR A 58 0.83 -1.90 -3.93
N GLY A 59 0.52 -0.72 -3.37
CA GLY A 59 -0.37 -0.56 -2.22
C GLY A 59 -1.76 -1.14 -2.47
N PHE A 60 -2.32 -0.96 -3.67
CA PHE A 60 -3.61 -1.54 -4.04
C PHE A 60 -3.58 -3.07 -4.00
N VAL A 61 -2.57 -3.67 -4.61
CA VAL A 61 -2.46 -5.12 -4.74
C VAL A 61 -2.18 -5.76 -3.38
N ASP A 62 -1.17 -5.28 -2.67
CA ASP A 62 -0.72 -5.88 -1.42
C ASP A 62 -1.78 -5.78 -0.32
N TRP A 63 -2.36 -4.60 -0.14
CA TRP A 63 -3.40 -4.42 0.86
C TRP A 63 -4.72 -5.06 0.44
N GLY A 64 -5.00 -5.17 -0.86
CA GLY A 64 -6.15 -5.91 -1.36
C GLY A 64 -6.05 -7.40 -1.04
N ILE A 65 -4.87 -8.00 -1.27
CA ILE A 65 -4.57 -9.39 -0.90
C ILE A 65 -4.63 -9.57 0.62
N ALA A 66 -4.00 -8.69 1.39
CA ALA A 66 -4.01 -8.75 2.85
C ALA A 66 -5.44 -8.67 3.42
N GLY A 67 -6.27 -7.77 2.90
CA GLY A 67 -7.68 -7.64 3.31
C GLY A 67 -8.52 -8.85 2.93
N ALA A 68 -8.29 -9.43 1.75
CA ALA A 68 -8.94 -10.67 1.35
C ALA A 68 -8.61 -11.82 2.31
N ILE A 69 -7.32 -12.00 2.63
CA ILE A 69 -6.84 -13.00 3.59
C ILE A 69 -7.43 -12.75 4.97
N PHE A 70 -7.42 -11.50 5.43
CA PHE A 70 -7.98 -11.13 6.73
C PHE A 70 -9.46 -11.48 6.84
N ALA A 71 -10.28 -11.05 5.87
CA ALA A 71 -11.72 -11.33 5.89
C ALA A 71 -12.02 -12.83 5.78
N TRP A 72 -11.24 -13.56 4.98
CA TRP A 72 -11.36 -15.01 4.86
C TRP A 72 -11.03 -15.72 6.18
N LEU A 73 -9.90 -15.38 6.82
CA LEU A 73 -9.51 -15.94 8.12
C LEU A 73 -10.54 -15.62 9.20
N TYR A 74 -11.00 -14.36 9.27
CA TYR A 74 -12.02 -13.93 10.21
C TYR A 74 -13.30 -14.78 10.04
N ASN A 75 -13.76 -14.98 8.80
CA ASN A 75 -14.92 -15.82 8.54
C ASN A 75 -14.68 -17.28 8.92
N LYS A 76 -13.49 -17.81 8.68
CA LYS A 76 -13.14 -19.20 9.00
C LYS A 76 -13.09 -19.46 10.50
N ILE A 77 -12.62 -18.50 11.29
CA ILE A 77 -12.51 -18.61 12.75
C ILE A 77 -13.88 -18.45 13.42
N ASN A 78 -14.73 -17.57 12.92
CA ASN A 78 -16.06 -17.30 13.49
C ASN A 78 -17.17 -18.24 12.97
N LYS A 79 -16.80 -19.35 12.34
CA LYS A 79 -17.72 -20.34 11.79
C LYS A 79 -17.68 -21.60 12.65
#